data_AF-A0AAW2HYN2-F1
#
_entry.id   AF-A0AAW2HYN2-F1
#
_cell.length_a   1.000
_cell.length_b   1.000
_cell.length_c   1.000
_cell.angle_alpha   90.00
_cell.angle_beta   90.00
_cell.angle_gamma   90.00
#
_symmetry.space_group_name_H-M   'P 1'
#
loop_
_entity.id
_entity.type
_entity.pdbx_description
1 polymer ?
#
loop_
_entity_poly.entity_id
_entity_poly.type
_entity_poly.pdbx_seq_one_letter_code
_entity_poly.pdbx_strand_id
1 'polypeptide(L)'
;MLRLKVLGLKGSIFCCVLSAWGIIQLGTMGLLLHSRSVAFAEDLPEIRLSTEDLPTFYKKLDEGYDASAFNCWIGASIYCAFLVFSLCQCAINFTDISSAKSS
;
A
#
# COMPACT_ATOMS: atom_id res chain seq x y z
N MET A 1 3.61 -18.49 -22.69
CA MET A 1 4.53 -17.76 -21.79
C MET A 1 4.57 -16.30 -22.22
N LEU A 2 3.80 -15.42 -21.57
CA LEU A 2 3.86 -13.99 -21.87
C LEU A 2 5.18 -13.41 -21.31
N ARG A 3 6.21 -13.34 -22.15
CA ARG A 3 7.50 -12.69 -21.84
C ARG A 3 7.37 -11.17 -22.02
N LEU A 4 6.65 -10.51 -21.12
CA LEU A 4 6.61 -9.05 -21.07
C LEU A 4 7.82 -8.52 -20.27
N LYS A 5 8.99 -8.44 -20.90
CA LYS A 5 10.14 -7.67 -20.36
C LYS A 5 9.85 -6.17 -20.47
N VAL A 6 8.92 -5.66 -19.68
CA VAL A 6 8.55 -4.23 -19.71
C VAL A 6 9.52 -3.39 -18.88
N LEU A 7 10.09 -3.94 -17.79
CA LEU A 7 11.11 -3.28 -16.97
C LEU A 7 12.45 -4.04 -17.04
N GLY A 8 13.55 -3.32 -17.25
CA GLY A 8 14.91 -3.86 -17.12
C GLY A 8 15.28 -4.22 -15.67
N LEU A 9 16.35 -5.01 -15.49
CA LEU A 9 16.78 -5.57 -14.20
C LEU A 9 16.86 -4.53 -13.07
N LYS A 10 17.46 -3.37 -13.34
CA LYS A 10 17.61 -2.29 -12.35
C LYS A 10 16.27 -1.68 -11.94
N GLY A 11 15.33 -1.56 -12.88
CA GLY A 11 13.99 -1.01 -12.63
C GLY A 11 13.11 -1.95 -11.80
N SER A 12 13.22 -3.27 -12.02
CA SER A 12 12.46 -4.26 -11.26
C SER A 12 12.88 -4.31 -9.78
N ILE A 13 14.19 -4.19 -9.49
CA ILE A 13 14.68 -4.14 -8.10
C ILE A 13 14.15 -2.89 -7.38
N PHE A 14 14.20 -1.73 -8.03
CA PHE A 14 13.65 -0.50 -7.45
C PHE A 14 12.14 -0.61 -7.18
N CYS A 15 11.38 -1.19 -8.11
CA CYS A 15 9.95 -1.43 -7.94
C CYS A 15 9.65 -2.38 -6.76
N CYS A 16 10.48 -3.42 -6.55
CA CYS A 16 10.37 -4.28 -5.37
C CYS A 16 10.58 -3.50 -4.06
N VAL A 17 11.61 -2.65 -3.99
CA VAL A 17 11.91 -1.86 -2.79
C VAL A 17 10.80 -0.86 -2.48
N LEU A 18 10.31 -0.14 -3.49
CA LEU A 18 9.18 0.78 -3.31
C LEU A 18 7.89 0.06 -2.90
N SER A 19 7.63 -1.12 -3.47
CA SER A 19 6.45 -1.90 -3.10
C SER A 19 6.53 -2.40 -1.66
N ALA A 20 7.70 -2.88 -1.22
CA ALA A 20 7.93 -3.29 0.16
C ALA A 20 7.74 -2.12 1.14
N TRP A 21 8.29 -0.95 0.80
CA TRP A 21 8.11 0.27 1.59
C TRP A 21 6.63 0.68 1.68
N GLY A 22 5.92 0.69 0.55
CA GLY A 22 4.50 1.04 0.50
C GLY A 22 3.62 0.11 1.34
N ILE A 23 3.90 -1.20 1.32
CA ILE A 23 3.18 -2.18 2.16
C ILE A 23 3.39 -1.89 3.65
N ILE A 24 4.64 -1.63 4.07
CA ILE A 24 4.94 -1.36 5.47
C ILE A 24 4.24 -0.08 5.93
N GLN A 25 4.34 0.99 5.13
CA GLN A 25 3.74 2.27 5.49
C GLN A 25 2.20 2.20 5.51
N LEU A 26 1.57 1.72 4.44
CA LEU A 26 0.10 1.64 4.35
C LEU A 26 -0.49 0.58 5.30
N GLY A 27 0.20 -0.55 5.49
CA GLY A 27 -0.22 -1.59 6.42
C GLY A 27 -0.17 -1.11 7.87
N THR A 28 0.89 -0.38 8.25
CA THR A 28 0.99 0.21 9.59
C THR A 28 -0.08 1.28 9.81
N MET A 29 -0.31 2.17 8.84
CA MET A 29 -1.39 3.16 8.94
C MET A 29 -2.77 2.51 9.04
N GLY A 30 -3.05 1.50 8.21
CA GLY A 30 -4.33 0.77 8.26
C GLY A 30 -4.58 0.11 9.62
N LEU A 31 -3.55 -0.47 10.24
CA LEU A 31 -3.66 -1.10 11.56
C LEU A 31 -3.92 -0.06 12.67
N LEU A 32 -3.25 1.10 12.61
CA LEU A 32 -3.44 2.19 13.58
C LEU A 32 -4.81 2.87 13.44
N LEU A 33 -5.30 3.02 12.21
CA LEU A 33 -6.65 3.53 11.91
C LEU A 33 -7.73 2.55 12.37
N HIS A 34 -7.55 1.24 12.15
CA HIS A 34 -8.47 0.21 12.67
C HIS A 34 -8.53 0.21 14.21
N SER A 35 -7.42 0.53 14.88
CA SER A 35 -7.36 0.66 16.34
C SER A 35 -7.91 2.01 16.85
N ARG A 36 -8.51 2.84 16.00
CA ARG A 36 -9.02 4.20 16.32
C ARG A 36 -7.99 5.06 17.07
N SER A 37 -6.72 5.00 16.66
CA SER A 37 -5.63 5.71 17.32
C SER A 37 -5.77 7.24 17.20
N VAL A 38 -5.64 7.94 18.34
CA VAL A 38 -5.72 9.41 18.42
C VAL A 38 -4.68 10.11 17.54
N ALA A 39 -3.54 9.45 17.28
CA ALA A 39 -2.48 9.98 16.42
C ALA A 39 -2.90 10.18 14.95
N PHE A 40 -4.00 9.55 14.52
CA PHE A 40 -4.56 9.70 13.17
C PHE A 40 -5.84 10.52 13.13
N ALA A 41 -6.32 11.02 14.29
CA ALA A 41 -7.55 11.80 14.37
C ALA A 41 -7.46 13.10 13.55
N GLU A 42 -6.25 13.65 13.41
CA GLU A 42 -5.95 14.86 12.66
C GLU A 42 -5.89 14.67 11.14
N ASP A 43 -5.65 13.43 10.67
CA ASP A 43 -5.61 13.06 9.26
C ASP A 43 -7.00 12.68 8.71
N LEU A 44 -8.01 12.57 9.57
CA LEU A 44 -9.38 12.35 9.13
C LEU A 44 -9.88 13.57 8.35
N PRO A 45 -10.68 13.35 7.28
CA PRO A 45 -11.22 14.45 6.50
C PRO A 45 -11.96 15.43 7.41
N GLU A 46 -11.59 16.71 7.30
CA GLU A 46 -12.06 17.82 8.12
C GLU A 46 -13.56 17.66 8.40
N ILE A 47 -13.89 17.17 9.60
CA ILE A 47 -15.26 16.90 9.98
C ILE A 47 -15.90 18.27 10.20
N ARG A 48 -16.39 18.88 9.12
CA ARG A 48 -17.16 20.12 9.13
C ARG A 48 -18.50 19.84 9.81
N LEU A 49 -18.47 19.69 11.12
CA LEU A 49 -19.65 19.57 11.93
C LEU A 49 -19.95 20.96 12.48
N SER A 50 -21.06 21.53 12.01
CA SER A 50 -21.84 22.44 12.83
C SER A 50 -22.01 21.80 14.21
N THR A 51 -21.64 22.54 15.24
CA THR A 51 -21.38 22.13 16.62
C THR A 51 -22.62 21.67 17.40
N GLU A 52 -23.61 21.03 16.74
CA GLU A 52 -24.94 20.92 17.33
C GLU A 52 -25.16 19.64 18.16
N ASP A 53 -24.34 18.58 18.04
CA ASP A 53 -24.46 17.40 18.92
C ASP A 53 -23.16 16.57 19.07
N LEU A 54 -22.67 16.45 20.31
CA LEU A 54 -21.51 15.63 20.70
C LEU A 54 -21.63 14.13 20.32
N PRO A 55 -22.77 13.44 20.48
CA PRO A 55 -22.88 12.03 20.07
C PRO A 55 -22.80 11.85 18.55
N THR A 56 -23.34 12.80 17.78
CA THR A 56 -23.27 12.80 16.32
C THR A 56 -21.84 13.03 15.83
N PHE A 57 -21.05 13.82 16.57
CA PHE A 57 -19.64 14.02 16.32
C PHE A 57 -18.83 12.73 16.42
N TYR A 58 -18.94 12.00 17.53
CA TYR A 58 -18.22 10.74 17.71
C TYR A 58 -18.60 9.70 16.65
N LYS A 59 -19.88 9.61 16.27
CA LYS A 59 -20.33 8.69 15.22
C LYS A 59 -19.69 8.99 13.86
N LYS A 60 -19.65 10.26 13.44
CA LYS A 60 -19.00 10.64 12.17
C LYS A 60 -17.49 10.47 12.20
N LEU A 61 -16.88 10.70 13.35
CA LEU A 61 -15.46 10.48 13.58
C LEU A 61 -15.14 8.99 13.42
N ASP A 62 -16.00 8.13 13.97
CA ASP A 62 -15.87 6.69 13.83
C ASP A 62 -16.02 6.21 12.38
N GLU A 63 -16.99 6.75 11.63
CA GLU A 63 -17.17 6.48 10.21
C GLU A 63 -15.95 6.93 9.37
N GLY A 64 -15.33 8.06 9.74
CA GLY A 64 -14.11 8.55 9.10
C GLY A 64 -12.90 7.62 9.30
N TYR A 65 -12.75 7.06 10.50
CA TYR A 65 -11.70 6.06 10.78
C TYR A 65 -11.88 4.81 9.94
N ASP A 66 -13.11 4.28 9.87
CA ASP A 66 -13.42 3.06 9.12
C ASP A 66 -13.20 3.26 7.61
N ALA A 67 -13.61 4.41 7.06
CA ALA A 67 -13.40 4.75 5.66
C ALA A 67 -11.90 4.86 5.30
N SER A 68 -11.12 5.56 6.13
CA SER A 68 -9.67 5.72 5.91
C SER A 68 -8.91 4.40 6.08
N ALA A 69 -9.26 3.59 7.10
CA ALA A 69 -8.67 2.27 7.30
C ALA A 69 -8.89 1.35 6.08
N PHE A 70 -10.10 1.35 5.52
CA PHE A 70 -10.45 0.55 4.35
C PHE A 70 -9.63 0.95 3.12
N ASN A 71 -9.47 2.24 2.87
CA ASN A 71 -8.65 2.75 1.77
C ASN A 71 -7.17 2.36 1.92
N CYS A 72 -6.61 2.47 3.14
CA CYS A 72 -5.24 2.03 3.41
C CYS A 72 -5.07 0.52 3.20
N TRP A 73 -6.05 -0.30 3.59
CA TRP A 73 -6.01 -1.75 3.41
C TRP A 73 -6.07 -2.15 1.93
N ILE A 74 -6.91 -1.48 1.14
CA ILE A 74 -6.95 -1.67 -0.32
C ILE A 74 -5.61 -1.28 -0.94
N GLY A 75 -5.06 -0.11 -0.56
CA GLY A 75 -3.75 0.35 -1.03
C GLY A 75 -2.66 -0.69 -0.74
N ALA A 76 -2.56 -1.15 0.51
CA ALA A 76 -1.61 -2.19 0.90
C ALA A 76 -1.77 -3.47 0.06
N SER A 77 -3.02 -3.89 -0.18
CA SER A 77 -3.32 -5.07 -1.02
C SER A 77 -2.84 -4.91 -2.47
N ILE A 78 -3.00 -3.71 -3.04
CA ILE A 78 -2.51 -3.38 -4.39
C ILE A 78 -0.98 -3.42 -4.43
N TYR A 79 -0.29 -2.83 -3.45
CA TYR A 79 1.17 -2.89 -3.38
C TYR A 79 1.69 -4.32 -3.19
N CYS A 80 0.98 -5.18 -2.45
CA CYS A 80 1.27 -6.62 -2.38
C CYS A 80 1.21 -7.28 -3.76
N ALA A 81 0.17 -7.00 -4.55
CA ALA A 81 0.05 -7.54 -5.91
C ALA A 81 1.19 -7.06 -6.83
N PHE A 82 1.56 -5.78 -6.76
CA PHE A 82 2.70 -5.23 -7.50
C PHE A 82 4.03 -5.86 -7.07
N LEU A 83 4.21 -6.14 -5.78
CA LEU A 83 5.41 -6.81 -5.27
C LEU A 83 5.53 -8.23 -5.84
N VAL A 84 4.44 -9.02 -5.81
CA VAL A 84 4.42 -10.37 -6.41
C VAL A 84 4.75 -10.30 -7.89
N PHE A 85 4.13 -9.38 -8.63
CA PHE A 85 4.41 -9.18 -10.04
C PHE A 85 5.88 -8.82 -10.30
N SER A 86 6.44 -7.87 -9.54
CA SER A 86 7.84 -7.46 -9.69
C SER A 86 8.82 -8.58 -9.32
N LEU A 87 8.52 -9.40 -8.31
CA LEU A 87 9.33 -10.58 -7.96
C LEU A 87 9.36 -11.60 -9.10
N CYS A 88 8.20 -11.90 -9.72
CA CYS A 88 8.14 -12.76 -10.89
C CYS A 88 9.01 -12.21 -12.04
N GLN A 89 8.93 -10.90 -12.29
CA GLN A 89 9.73 -10.24 -13.33
C GLN A 89 11.22 -10.25 -13.01
N CYS A 90 11.60 -10.09 -11.74
CA CYS A 90 12.97 -10.15 -11.29
C CYS A 90 13.56 -11.57 -11.48
N ALA A 91 12.79 -12.61 -11.11
CA ALA A 91 13.20 -14.01 -11.27
C ALA A 91 13.44 -14.40 -12.75
N ILE A 92 12.58 -13.94 -13.66
CA ILE A 92 12.74 -14.16 -15.10
C ILE A 92 14.00 -13.44 -15.62
N ASN A 93 14.20 -12.18 -15.23
CA ASN A 93 15.38 -11.41 -15.62
C ASN A 93 16.69 -12.03 -15.11
N PHE A 94 16.71 -12.56 -13.88
CA PHE A 94 17.88 -13.25 -13.31
C PHE A 94 18.23 -14.54 -14.08
N THR A 95 17.21 -15.31 -14.47
CA THR A 95 17.40 -16.55 -15.26
C THR A 95 18.04 -16.26 -16.62
N ASP A 96 17.60 -15.18 -17.28
CA ASP A 96 18.16 -14.79 -18.58
C ASP A 96 19.62 -14.32 -18.47
N ILE A 97 20.00 -13.62 -17.40
CA ILE A 97 21.39 -13.20 -17.15
C ILE A 97 22.30 -14.41 -16.90
N SER A 98 21.82 -15.41 -16.16
CA SER A 98 22.59 -16.65 -15.91
C SER A 98 22.85 -17.42 -17.20
N SER A 99 21.91 -17.39 -18.15
CA SER A 99 22.04 -18.06 -19.45
C SER A 99 23.02 -17.33 -20.37
N ALA A 100 23.03 -15.99 -20.34
CA ALA A 100 23.96 -15.17 -21.12
C ALA A 100 25.42 -15.26 -20.63
N LYS A 101 25.65 -15.55 -19.35
CA LYS A 101 27.00 -15.68 -18.78
C LYS A 101 27.67 -17.03 -19.09
N SER A 102 26.90 -17.99 -19.62
CA SER A 102 27.36 -19.34 -19.97
C SER A 102 27.69 -19.52 -21.46
N SER A 103 27.55 -18.47 -22.27
CA SER A 103 27.91 -18.42 -23.70
C SER A 103 29.02 -17.41 -23.93
#